data_AF-A0A3G2IBZ0-F1
#
_entry.id   AF-A0A3G2IBZ0-F1
#
_cell.length_a   1.000
_cell.length_b   1.000
_cell.length_c   1.000
_cell.angle_alpha   90.00
_cell.angle_beta   90.00
_cell.angle_gamma   90.00
#
_symmetry.space_group_name_H-M   'P 1'
#
loop_
_entity.id
_entity.type
_entity.pdbx_description
1 polymer ?
#
loop_
_entity_poly.entity_id
_entity_poly.type
_entity_poly.pdbx_seq_one_letter_code
_entity_poly.pdbx_strand_id
1 'polypeptide(L)'
;MNKPANEPENEGDEQGDDIEREIRLQEARIRLTEAQALAQELKNLRDERGVVDTAFCSFALSRLENDIASILDSIPLSMQRRFVDIGKAQLEFLKKLIAKATNNATTTSGKIPEMLDEYIDSAS
;
A
#
# COMPACT_ATOMS: atom_id res chain seq x y z
N MET A 1 -14.16 -49.02 -63.87
CA MET A 1 -14.50 -48.54 -62.51
C MET A 1 -13.30 -47.79 -61.95
N ASN A 2 -13.42 -46.46 -61.80
CA ASN A 2 -12.40 -45.62 -61.18
C ASN A 2 -12.62 -45.63 -59.65
N LYS A 3 -11.56 -45.89 -58.87
CA LYS A 3 -11.54 -45.74 -57.41
C LYS A 3 -11.10 -44.29 -57.10
N PRO A 4 -11.72 -43.54 -56.19
CA PRO A 4 -11.28 -42.18 -55.89
C PRO A 4 -9.95 -42.22 -55.14
N ALA A 5 -9.11 -41.23 -55.43
CA ALA A 5 -7.84 -40.97 -54.79
C ALA A 5 -8.07 -40.56 -53.33
N ASN A 6 -7.29 -41.13 -52.41
CA ASN A 6 -7.12 -40.56 -51.08
C ASN A 6 -6.37 -39.23 -51.24
N GLU A 7 -6.97 -38.15 -50.76
CA GLU A 7 -6.27 -36.90 -50.49
C GLU A 7 -5.31 -37.12 -49.32
N PRO A 8 -4.06 -36.63 -49.37
CA PRO A 8 -3.16 -36.69 -48.21
C PRO A 8 -3.69 -35.74 -47.13
N GLU A 9 -3.90 -36.28 -45.92
CA GLU A 9 -4.25 -35.51 -44.73
C GLU A 9 -3.15 -34.49 -44.44
N ASN A 10 -3.57 -33.25 -44.15
CA ASN A 10 -2.70 -32.09 -43.94
C ASN A 10 -2.04 -32.14 -42.54
N GLU A 11 -1.11 -33.08 -42.35
CA GLU A 11 -0.39 -33.29 -41.08
C GLU A 11 0.69 -32.23 -40.79
N GLY A 12 0.99 -31.36 -41.76
CA GLY A 12 2.07 -30.35 -41.66
C GLY A 12 1.68 -29.08 -40.90
N ASP A 13 0.42 -28.66 -40.99
CA ASP A 13 -0.07 -27.43 -40.36
C ASP A 13 -0.36 -27.62 -38.85
N GLU A 14 -0.82 -28.80 -38.44
CA GLU A 14 -1.09 -29.11 -37.03
C GLU A 14 0.19 -29.20 -36.18
N GLN A 15 1.28 -29.74 -36.74
CA GLN A 15 2.58 -29.82 -36.06
C GLN A 15 3.23 -28.44 -35.85
N GLY A 16 3.06 -27.51 -36.80
CA GLY A 16 3.53 -26.13 -36.67
C GLY A 16 2.80 -25.37 -35.58
N ASP A 17 1.48 -25.52 -35.51
CA ASP A 17 0.62 -24.93 -34.49
C ASP A 17 0.90 -25.49 -33.08
N ASP A 18 1.26 -26.77 -32.97
CA ASP A 18 1.63 -27.38 -31.69
C ASP A 18 2.99 -26.89 -31.17
N ILE A 19 3.98 -26.73 -32.05
CA ILE A 19 5.27 -26.15 -31.69
C ILE A 19 5.10 -24.69 -31.24
N GLU A 20 4.30 -23.90 -31.95
CA GLU A 20 4.06 -22.51 -31.59
C GLU A 20 3.31 -22.37 -30.25
N ARG A 21 2.35 -23.26 -29.99
CA ARG A 21 1.67 -23.34 -28.68
C ARG A 21 2.64 -23.70 -27.56
N GLU A 22 3.54 -24.63 -27.80
CA GLU A 22 4.55 -25.04 -26.81
C GLU A 22 5.52 -23.89 -26.49
N ILE A 23 5.97 -23.14 -27.50
CA ILE A 23 6.81 -21.96 -27.32
C ILE A 23 6.08 -20.90 -26.48
N ARG A 24 4.83 -20.55 -26.83
CA ARG A 24 4.04 -19.58 -26.06
C ARG A 24 3.82 -20.03 -24.61
N LEU A 25 3.61 -21.32 -24.40
CA LEU A 25 3.46 -21.89 -23.06
C LEU A 25 4.77 -21.80 -22.25
N GLN A 26 5.92 -22.04 -22.88
CA GLN A 26 7.23 -21.90 -22.25
C GLN A 26 7.52 -20.44 -21.87
N GLU A 27 7.27 -19.49 -22.76
CA GLU A 27 7.42 -18.05 -22.47
C GLU A 27 6.54 -17.61 -21.29
N ALA A 28 5.29 -18.06 -21.25
CA ALA A 28 4.38 -17.77 -20.15
C ALA A 28 4.88 -18.36 -18.82
N ARG A 29 5.44 -19.58 -18.85
CA ARG A 29 6.06 -20.21 -17.67
C ARG A 29 7.28 -19.45 -17.19
N ILE A 30 8.13 -18.98 -18.10
CA ILE A 30 9.32 -18.18 -17.76
C ILE A 30 8.89 -16.90 -17.05
N ARG A 31 7.98 -16.12 -17.64
CA ARG A 31 7.47 -14.87 -17.03
C ARG A 31 6.85 -15.10 -15.66
N LEU A 32 6.06 -16.18 -15.52
CA LEU A 32 5.47 -16.53 -14.23
C LEU A 32 6.54 -16.87 -13.19
N THR A 33 7.56 -17.63 -13.59
CA THR A 33 8.67 -18.03 -12.71
C THR A 33 9.48 -16.82 -12.25
N GLU A 34 9.78 -15.89 -13.16
CA GLU A 34 10.45 -14.62 -12.85
C GLU A 34 9.63 -13.76 -11.87
N ALA A 35 8.32 -13.62 -12.12
CA ALA A 35 7.44 -12.88 -11.23
C ALA A 35 7.35 -13.52 -9.83
N GLN A 36 7.32 -14.85 -9.75
CA GLN A 36 7.34 -15.59 -8.50
C GLN A 36 8.67 -15.41 -7.75
N ALA A 37 9.80 -15.44 -8.45
CA ALA A 37 11.11 -15.20 -7.87
C ALA A 37 11.20 -13.79 -7.26
N LEU A 38 10.77 -12.77 -8.00
CA LEU A 38 10.74 -11.38 -7.52
C LEU A 38 9.81 -11.22 -6.31
N ALA A 39 8.63 -11.83 -6.34
CA ALA A 39 7.71 -11.81 -5.19
C ALA A 39 8.33 -12.48 -3.95
N GLN A 40 9.06 -13.57 -4.13
CA GLN A 40 9.75 -14.26 -3.03
C GLN A 40 10.93 -13.44 -2.49
N GLU A 41 11.65 -12.73 -3.34
CA GLU A 41 12.74 -11.82 -2.95
C GLU A 41 12.21 -10.63 -2.12
N LEU A 42 11.13 -10.00 -2.57
CA LEU A 42 10.42 -8.97 -1.80
C LEU A 42 9.92 -9.49 -0.46
N LYS A 43 9.40 -10.72 -0.42
CA LYS A 43 8.98 -11.38 0.82
C LYS A 43 10.15 -11.61 1.77
N ASN A 44 11.30 -12.06 1.28
CA ASN A 44 12.51 -12.25 2.08
C ASN A 44 13.00 -10.92 2.65
N LEU A 45 13.04 -9.85 1.85
CA LEU A 45 13.44 -8.51 2.30
C LEU A 45 12.50 -7.96 3.39
N ARG A 46 11.20 -8.23 3.28
CA ARG A 46 10.21 -7.88 4.33
C ARG A 46 10.50 -8.66 5.61
N ASP A 47 10.73 -9.96 5.50
CA ASP A 47 10.97 -10.84 6.65
C ASP A 47 12.33 -10.50 7.33
N GLU A 48 13.31 -9.98 6.57
CA GLU A 48 14.58 -9.42 7.06
C GLU A 48 14.47 -7.98 7.62
N ARG A 49 13.26 -7.39 7.63
CA ARG A 49 12.96 -6.00 8.06
C ARG A 49 13.60 -4.90 7.21
N GLY A 50 14.07 -5.21 5.99
CA GLY A 50 14.61 -4.23 5.05
C GLY A 50 13.54 -3.39 4.33
N VAL A 51 12.29 -3.89 4.29
CA VAL A 51 11.12 -3.17 3.75
C VAL A 51 9.97 -3.31 4.74
N VAL A 52 9.42 -2.17 5.19
CA VAL A 52 8.25 -2.13 6.07
C VAL A 52 7.02 -1.86 5.20
N ASP A 53 5.96 -2.63 5.40
CA ASP A 53 4.69 -2.46 4.70
C ASP A 53 4.11 -1.07 4.97
N THR A 54 3.80 -0.32 3.92
CA THR A 54 3.14 0.99 4.01
C THR A 54 1.85 0.93 4.85
N ALA A 55 1.10 -0.17 4.76
CA ALA A 55 -0.09 -0.38 5.58
C ALA A 55 0.23 -0.49 7.08
N PHE A 56 1.37 -1.09 7.43
CA PHE A 56 1.84 -1.12 8.81
C PHE A 56 2.27 0.27 9.28
N CYS A 57 2.98 1.05 8.45
CA CYS A 57 3.34 2.43 8.78
C CYS A 57 2.09 3.28 9.03
N SER A 58 1.07 3.19 8.18
CA SER A 58 -0.21 3.89 8.36
C SER A 58 -0.92 3.44 9.63
N PHE A 59 -0.95 2.14 9.92
CA PHE A 59 -1.51 1.62 11.15
C PHE A 59 -0.78 2.15 12.40
N ALA A 60 0.55 2.13 12.40
CA ALA A 60 1.36 2.60 13.52
C ALA A 60 1.19 4.11 13.77
N LEU A 61 1.17 4.91 12.70
CA LEU A 61 0.91 6.35 12.81
C LEU A 61 -0.52 6.62 13.30
N SER A 62 -1.54 5.93 12.78
CA SER A 62 -2.91 6.08 13.29
C SER A 62 -3.03 5.71 14.76
N ARG A 63 -2.27 4.72 15.24
CA ARG A 63 -2.24 4.40 16.66
C ARG A 63 -1.66 5.57 17.48
N LEU A 64 -0.53 6.12 17.04
CA LEU A 64 0.10 7.28 17.67
C LEU A 64 -0.81 8.52 17.66
N GLU A 65 -1.47 8.80 16.55
CA GLU A 65 -2.43 9.91 16.41
C GLU A 65 -3.56 9.81 17.44
N ASN A 66 -4.11 8.61 17.64
CA ASN A 66 -5.15 8.38 18.62
C ASN A 66 -4.65 8.57 20.06
N ASP A 67 -3.44 8.10 20.37
CA ASP A 67 -2.83 8.29 21.70
C ASP A 67 -2.58 9.80 21.96
N ILE A 68 -2.11 10.55 20.95
CA ILE A 68 -1.95 12.02 21.03
C ILE A 68 -3.30 12.72 21.19
N ALA A 69 -4.31 12.35 20.40
CA ALA A 69 -5.65 12.93 20.48
C ALA A 69 -6.25 12.78 21.89
N SER A 70 -6.11 11.59 22.49
CA SER A 70 -6.58 11.33 23.85
C SER A 70 -5.91 12.22 24.89
N ILE A 71 -4.60 12.46 24.76
CA ILE A 71 -3.87 13.38 25.64
C ILE A 71 -4.39 14.81 25.44
N LEU A 72 -4.50 15.27 24.19
CA LEU A 72 -4.96 16.62 23.86
C LEU A 72 -6.37 16.90 24.41
N ASP A 73 -7.28 15.95 24.31
CA ASP A 73 -8.66 16.08 24.81
C ASP A 73 -8.74 16.21 26.34
N SER A 74 -7.73 15.73 27.07
CA SER A 74 -7.67 15.84 28.53
C SER A 74 -7.19 17.22 29.03
N ILE A 75 -6.54 18.00 28.16
CA ILE A 75 -5.89 19.27 28.52
C ILE A 75 -6.90 20.34 28.99
N PRO A 76 -8.05 20.59 28.32
CA PRO A 76 -8.96 21.66 28.73
C PRO A 76 -9.48 21.47 30.15
N LEU A 77 -9.86 20.23 30.49
CA LEU A 77 -10.34 19.89 31.83
C LEU A 77 -9.23 20.01 32.88
N SER A 78 -8.03 19.56 32.55
CA SER A 78 -6.86 19.67 33.44
C SER A 78 -6.50 21.14 33.72
N MET A 79 -6.56 21.99 32.69
CA MET A 79 -6.37 23.44 32.81
C MET A 79 -7.45 24.08 33.69
N GLN A 80 -8.72 23.75 33.47
CA GLN A 80 -9.83 24.28 34.26
C GLN A 80 -9.73 23.88 35.75
N ARG A 81 -9.28 22.65 36.04
CA ARG A 81 -9.07 22.20 37.43
C ARG A 81 -7.91 22.91 38.12
N ARG A 82 -6.87 23.28 37.38
CA ARG A 82 -5.65 23.87 37.93
C ARG A 82 -5.71 25.40 38.03
N PHE A 83 -6.44 26.06 37.13
CA PHE A 83 -6.54 27.51 37.07
C PHE A 83 -8.00 27.93 37.23
N VAL A 84 -8.40 28.19 38.48
CA VAL A 84 -9.79 28.52 38.87
C VAL A 84 -10.29 29.81 38.20
N ASP A 85 -9.39 30.74 37.88
CA ASP A 85 -9.72 32.03 37.26
C ASP A 85 -9.65 32.03 35.73
N ILE A 86 -9.50 30.87 35.08
CA ILE A 86 -9.46 30.82 33.62
C ILE A 86 -10.79 31.30 33.04
N GLY A 87 -10.73 32.33 32.19
CA GLY A 87 -11.91 32.90 31.57
C GLY A 87 -12.54 31.92 30.58
N LYS A 88 -13.88 31.87 30.52
CA LYS A 88 -14.60 31.00 29.56
C LYS A 88 -14.12 31.20 28.12
N ALA A 89 -13.87 32.44 27.71
CA ALA A 89 -13.36 32.75 26.37
C ALA A 89 -11.96 32.16 26.10
N GLN A 90 -11.08 32.15 27.10
CA GLN A 90 -9.74 31.55 27.01
C GLN A 90 -9.84 30.03 26.88
N LEU A 91 -10.74 29.41 27.66
CA LEU A 91 -10.97 27.97 27.60
C LEU A 91 -11.56 27.53 26.26
N GLU A 92 -12.50 28.31 25.70
CA GLU A 92 -13.06 28.04 24.37
C GLU A 92 -12.03 28.22 23.25
N PHE A 93 -11.15 29.21 23.36
CA PHE A 93 -10.03 29.36 22.42
C PHE A 93 -9.05 28.18 22.50
N LEU A 94 -8.71 27.73 23.72
CA LEU A 94 -7.86 26.56 23.93
C LEU A 94 -8.46 25.28 23.30
N LYS A 95 -9.76 25.03 23.53
CA LYS A 95 -10.47 23.90 22.91
C LYS A 95 -10.40 23.93 21.38
N LYS A 96 -10.55 25.11 20.77
CA LYS A 96 -10.43 25.27 19.31
C LYS A 96 -9.02 24.95 18.80
N LEU A 97 -7.98 25.39 19.52
CA LEU A 97 -6.59 25.07 19.15
C LEU A 97 -6.32 23.57 19.27
N ILE A 98 -6.81 22.93 20.32
CA ILE A 98 -6.70 21.48 20.52
C ILE A 98 -7.42 20.73 19.39
N ALA A 99 -8.66 21.09 19.07
CA ALA A 99 -9.40 20.46 17.98
C ALA A 99 -8.66 20.58 16.64
N LYS A 100 -8.05 21.75 16.38
CA LYS A 100 -7.22 21.94 15.17
C LYS A 100 -5.97 21.05 15.18
N ALA A 101 -5.29 20.93 16.32
CA ALA A 101 -4.10 20.09 16.47
C ALA A 101 -4.45 18.60 16.30
N THR A 102 -5.52 18.13 16.94
CA THR A 102 -6.02 16.76 16.83
C THR A 102 -6.36 16.44 15.38
N ASN A 103 -7.19 17.26 14.72
CA ASN A 103 -7.57 17.03 13.33
C ASN A 103 -6.36 16.98 12.38
N ASN A 104 -5.34 17.80 12.62
CA ASN A 104 -4.12 17.74 11.83
C ASN A 104 -3.36 16.43 12.07
N ALA A 105 -3.24 16.01 13.33
CA ALA A 105 -2.60 14.75 13.69
C ALA A 105 -3.31 13.57 12.99
N THR A 106 -4.62 13.41 13.14
CA THR A 106 -5.40 12.26 12.61
C THR A 106 -5.39 12.11 11.08
N THR A 107 -4.89 13.09 10.34
CA THR A 107 -4.82 13.04 8.87
C THR A 107 -3.47 12.57 8.34
N THR A 108 -2.47 12.41 9.20
CA THR A 108 -1.08 12.20 8.77
C THR A 108 -0.86 10.77 8.28
N SER A 109 -1.44 9.77 8.94
CA SER A 109 -1.29 8.35 8.63
C SER A 109 -1.88 7.95 7.28
N GLY A 110 -2.95 8.64 6.86
CA GLY A 110 -3.60 8.42 5.57
C GLY A 110 -2.81 8.97 4.39
N LYS A 111 -1.85 9.86 4.64
CA LYS A 111 -1.03 10.53 3.63
C LYS A 111 0.35 9.93 3.45
N ILE A 112 0.67 8.82 4.12
CA ILE A 112 1.99 8.18 4.00
C ILE A 112 2.38 7.91 2.54
N PRO A 113 1.49 7.41 1.65
CA PRO A 113 1.86 7.23 0.24
C PRO A 113 2.24 8.54 -0.44
N GLU A 114 1.43 9.60 -0.26
CA GLU A 114 1.68 10.93 -0.83
C GLU A 114 2.99 11.54 -0.30
N MET A 115 3.27 11.39 1.00
CA MET A 115 4.51 11.87 1.63
C MET A 115 5.74 11.13 1.10
N LEU A 116 5.60 9.84 0.75
CA LEU A 116 6.67 9.07 0.14
C LEU A 116 6.94 9.56 -1.29
N ASP A 117 5.88 9.81 -2.07
CA ASP A 117 5.99 10.36 -3.41
C ASP A 117 6.68 11.73 -3.39
N GLU A 118 6.25 12.64 -2.50
CA GLU A 118 6.88 13.95 -2.31
C GLU A 118 8.38 13.86 -1.94
N TYR A 119 8.74 12.91 -1.08
CA TYR A 119 10.14 12.70 -0.68
C TYR A 119 11.00 12.24 -1.86
N ILE A 120 10.50 11.30 -2.68
CA ILE A 120 11.19 10.78 -3.87
C ILE A 120 11.38 11.91 -4.90
N ASP A 121 10.33 12.69 -5.14
CA ASP A 121 10.38 13.83 -6.06
C ASP A 121 11.38 14.90 -5.61
N SER A 122 11.47 15.15 -4.29
CA SER A 122 12.43 16.13 -3.74
C SER A 122 13.89 15.70 -3.80
N ALA A 123 14.15 14.40 -3.93
CA ALA A 123 15.49 13.82 -3.94
C ALA A 123 16.03 13.59 -5.37
N SER A 124 15.21 13.85 -6.40
CA SER A 124 15.54 13.73 -7.83
C SER A 124 15.96 15.06 -8.43
#